data_AF-A0A1D2QE16-F1
#
_entry.id   AF-A0A1D2QE16-F1
#
_cell.length_a   1.000
_cell.length_b   1.000
_cell.length_c   1.000
_cell.angle_alpha   90.00
_cell.angle_beta   90.00
_cell.angle_gamma   90.00
#
_symmetry.space_group_name_H-M   'P 1'
#
loop_
_entity.id
_entity.type
_entity.pdbx_description
1 polymer ?
#
loop_
_entity_poly.entity_id
_entity_poly.type
_entity_poly.pdbx_seq_one_letter_code
_entity_poly.pdbx_strand_id
1 'polypeptide(L)'
;MSSSSFDATALSSLPAFAALETAPVLVGRKDGASIQMSDLYFENQLSVLRNLDSASFTDRISALEESYEIVQNASIHLNSLSVGTLEHAANNVHETYRSMPETKRLRSSFPGDCLTVPEFVRTGGNGIDFGLRAYFFREGDAPDAEEIIRRNVVGVVEDTEREFERYQGGLHGYPECCIDAFMDRSPEAPAPEVRSVEALSCIREDRIGARGASITDILPDFFEDPHAYAFFSRKFFPEPGCATAEERGRDVFEGLTTAFPETMVRDSFRLNYALCYTLAHSLTPEGGKLPRVGSLGTEHVYAYLPLKNALSVPRYRSA
;
A
#
# COMPACT_ATOMS: atom_id res chain seq x y z
N MET A 1 -28.60 6.98 -13.33
CA MET A 1 -27.68 7.27 -12.21
C MET A 1 -26.52 8.05 -12.80
N SER A 2 -26.37 9.31 -12.39
CA SER A 2 -25.38 10.23 -12.92
C SER A 2 -23.98 9.74 -12.56
N SER A 3 -23.15 9.36 -13.53
CA SER A 3 -21.72 9.17 -13.30
C SER A 3 -21.13 10.53 -12.95
N SER A 4 -20.96 10.84 -11.67
CA SER A 4 -20.09 11.95 -11.29
C SER A 4 -18.70 11.58 -11.80
N SER A 5 -18.21 12.27 -12.83
CA SER A 5 -16.83 12.16 -13.25
C SER A 5 -15.96 12.49 -12.05
N PHE A 6 -15.21 11.51 -11.55
CA PHE A 6 -14.28 11.71 -10.45
C PHE A 6 -13.23 12.75 -10.84
N ASP A 7 -13.09 13.79 -10.03
CA ASP A 7 -12.10 14.83 -10.25
C ASP A 7 -10.76 14.42 -9.61
N ALA A 8 -9.83 13.97 -10.45
CA ALA A 8 -8.49 13.58 -10.04
C ALA A 8 -7.71 14.69 -9.29
N THR A 9 -8.09 15.96 -9.46
CA THR A 9 -7.44 17.08 -8.74
C THR A 9 -7.68 17.01 -7.23
N ALA A 10 -8.72 16.32 -6.79
CA ALA A 10 -9.01 16.11 -5.38
C ALA A 10 -7.92 15.29 -4.67
N LEU A 11 -7.14 14.49 -5.39
CA LEU A 11 -6.01 13.71 -4.87
C LEU A 11 -4.65 14.36 -5.14
N SER A 12 -4.63 15.58 -5.66
CA SER A 12 -3.43 16.24 -6.21
C SER A 12 -2.25 16.39 -5.23
N SER A 13 -2.54 16.46 -3.93
CA SER A 13 -1.57 16.63 -2.85
C SER A 13 -1.03 15.33 -2.26
N LEU A 14 -1.69 14.19 -2.51
CA LEU A 14 -1.25 12.87 -2.09
C LEU A 14 -0.05 12.42 -2.94
N PRO A 15 0.85 11.58 -2.39
CA PRO A 15 1.82 10.86 -3.22
C PRO A 15 1.10 10.09 -4.33
N ALA A 16 1.66 10.05 -5.54
CA ALA A 16 1.03 9.47 -6.71
C ALA A 16 0.64 8.00 -6.49
N PHE A 17 1.45 7.21 -5.79
CA PHE A 17 1.10 5.83 -5.43
C PHE A 17 -0.14 5.77 -4.55
N ALA A 18 -0.28 6.70 -3.59
CA ALA A 18 -1.41 6.75 -2.69
C ALA A 18 -2.67 7.22 -3.42
N ALA A 19 -2.53 8.19 -4.33
CA ALA A 19 -3.63 8.66 -5.16
C ALA A 19 -4.16 7.55 -6.08
N LEU A 20 -3.28 6.80 -6.76
CA LEU A 20 -3.66 5.68 -7.62
C LEU A 20 -4.25 4.49 -6.85
N GLU A 21 -3.76 4.24 -5.63
CA GLU A 21 -4.27 3.19 -4.75
C GLU A 21 -5.68 3.50 -4.19
N THR A 22 -5.96 4.78 -3.95
CA THR A 22 -7.21 5.23 -3.30
C THR A 22 -8.27 5.72 -4.29
N ALA A 23 -7.91 6.15 -5.49
CA ALA A 23 -8.87 6.57 -6.50
C ALA A 23 -9.95 5.52 -6.83
N PRO A 24 -9.64 4.20 -6.93
CA PRO A 24 -10.65 3.16 -7.17
C PRO A 24 -11.72 3.09 -6.07
N VAL A 25 -11.40 3.51 -4.84
CA VAL A 25 -12.37 3.60 -3.73
C VAL A 25 -13.41 4.68 -4.03
N LEU A 26 -12.95 5.86 -4.45
CA LEU A 26 -13.81 7.02 -4.74
C LEU A 26 -14.74 6.80 -5.95
N VAL A 27 -14.30 6.00 -6.94
CA VAL A 27 -15.13 5.65 -8.10
C VAL A 27 -15.97 4.38 -7.92
N GLY A 28 -16.01 3.80 -6.71
CA GLY A 28 -16.87 2.65 -6.43
C GLY A 28 -16.35 1.29 -6.90
N ARG A 29 -15.05 1.18 -7.26
CA ARG A 29 -14.44 -0.06 -7.79
C ARG A 29 -13.70 -0.88 -6.72
N LYS A 30 -13.31 -0.23 -5.62
CA LYS A 30 -12.83 -0.88 -4.38
C LYS A 30 -13.70 -0.46 -3.20
N ASP A 31 -13.78 -1.31 -2.18
CA ASP A 31 -14.53 -1.01 -0.96
C ASP A 31 -13.67 -0.18 0.01
N GLY A 32 -12.37 -0.44 0.02
CA GLY A 32 -11.38 0.35 0.75
C GLY A 32 -9.98 0.17 0.17
N ALA A 33 -9.06 1.00 0.65
CA ALA A 33 -7.63 0.93 0.36
C ALA A 33 -6.84 1.15 1.65
N SER A 34 -5.60 0.67 1.72
CA SER A 34 -4.74 0.97 2.85
C SER A 34 -3.27 1.13 2.47
N ILE A 35 -2.57 1.92 3.27
CA ILE A 35 -1.15 2.20 3.11
C ILE A 35 -0.48 2.01 4.46
N GLN A 36 0.49 1.12 4.51
CA GLN A 36 1.38 0.99 5.65
C GLN A 36 2.38 2.14 5.66
N MET A 37 2.39 2.90 6.76
CA MET A 37 3.30 4.03 6.98
C MET A 37 4.56 3.55 7.72
N SER A 38 5.32 2.66 7.06
CA SER A 38 6.59 2.13 7.60
C SER A 38 7.76 3.10 7.45
N ASP A 39 8.93 2.75 7.96
CA ASP A 39 10.16 3.52 7.75
C ASP A 39 10.42 3.84 6.29
N LEU A 40 10.24 2.85 5.41
CA LEU A 40 10.37 3.03 3.96
C LEU A 40 9.34 3.99 3.38
N TYR A 41 8.14 4.12 3.96
CA TYR A 41 7.16 5.12 3.53
C TYR A 41 7.69 6.54 3.72
N PHE A 42 8.30 6.82 4.89
CA PHE A 42 8.86 8.12 5.21
C PHE A 42 10.18 8.37 4.48
N GLU A 43 11.10 7.40 4.53
CA GLU A 43 12.43 7.51 3.91
C GLU A 43 12.33 7.72 2.40
N ASN A 44 11.46 6.97 1.71
CA ASN A 44 11.31 7.12 0.27
C ASN A 44 10.73 8.49 -0.11
N GLN A 45 9.72 8.98 0.61
CA GLN A 45 9.16 10.32 0.35
C GLN A 45 10.19 11.43 0.63
N LEU A 46 10.87 11.37 1.78
CA LEU A 46 11.92 12.34 2.14
C LEU A 46 13.04 12.34 1.11
N SER A 47 13.49 11.15 0.68
CA SER A 47 14.51 11.01 -0.35
C SER A 47 14.10 11.70 -1.64
N VAL A 48 12.88 11.46 -2.15
CA VAL A 48 12.43 12.07 -3.40
C VAL A 48 12.25 13.59 -3.26
N LEU A 49 11.60 14.05 -2.19
CA LEU A 49 11.30 15.48 -2.01
C LEU A 49 12.55 16.33 -1.78
N ARG A 50 13.57 15.81 -1.09
CA ARG A 50 14.85 16.52 -0.88
C ARG A 50 15.68 16.62 -2.17
N ASN A 51 15.50 15.69 -3.10
CA ASN A 51 16.18 15.70 -4.40
C ASN A 51 15.46 16.57 -5.44
N LEU A 52 14.20 16.92 -5.20
CA LEU A 52 13.51 17.98 -5.92
C LEU A 52 13.75 19.32 -5.24
N ASP A 53 13.60 20.41 -5.98
CA ASP A 53 13.74 21.80 -5.50
C ASP A 53 13.16 22.00 -4.08
N SER A 54 14.04 21.87 -3.08
CA SER A 54 13.64 21.65 -1.68
C SER A 54 12.94 22.86 -1.07
N ALA A 55 13.18 24.05 -1.64
CA ALA A 55 12.50 25.27 -1.28
C ALA A 55 10.97 25.17 -1.51
N SER A 56 10.55 24.48 -2.57
CA SER A 56 9.13 24.28 -2.90
C SER A 56 8.43 23.24 -2.01
N PHE A 57 9.19 22.46 -1.23
CA PHE A 57 8.68 21.35 -0.42
C PHE A 57 9.10 21.42 1.06
N THR A 58 9.63 22.55 1.52
CA THR A 58 10.19 22.68 2.89
C THR A 58 9.17 22.27 3.96
N ASP A 59 7.96 22.84 3.94
CA ASP A 59 6.90 22.51 4.91
C ASP A 59 6.51 21.02 4.87
N ARG A 60 6.51 20.43 3.66
CA ARG A 60 6.17 19.02 3.47
C ARG A 60 7.26 18.11 4.06
N ILE A 61 8.53 18.46 3.83
CA ILE A 61 9.70 17.74 4.34
C ILE A 61 9.69 17.79 5.88
N SER A 62 9.51 18.98 6.47
CA SER A 62 9.46 19.12 7.94
C SER A 62 8.30 18.33 8.55
N ALA A 63 7.11 18.35 7.94
CA ALA A 63 5.98 17.55 8.41
C ALA A 63 6.23 16.03 8.34
N LEU A 64 6.96 15.56 7.32
CA LEU A 64 7.38 14.16 7.20
C LEU A 64 8.43 13.79 8.24
N GLU A 65 9.42 14.65 8.48
CA GLU A 65 10.46 14.44 9.49
C GLU A 65 9.87 14.34 10.89
N GLU A 66 9.00 15.29 11.27
CA GLU A 66 8.31 15.27 12.56
C GLU A 66 7.45 14.00 12.71
N SER A 67 6.72 13.62 11.66
CA SER A 67 5.91 12.40 11.67
C SER A 67 6.79 11.15 11.78
N TYR A 68 7.92 11.11 11.09
CA TYR A 68 8.83 9.97 11.13
C TYR A 68 9.49 9.83 12.50
N GLU A 69 9.88 10.95 13.13
CA GLU A 69 10.42 10.97 14.49
C GLU A 69 9.38 10.45 15.52
N ILE A 70 8.11 10.85 15.38
CA ILE A 70 7.03 10.33 16.24
C ILE A 70 6.90 8.81 16.11
N VAL A 71 6.96 8.28 14.88
CA VAL A 71 6.87 6.83 14.64
C VAL A 71 8.09 6.10 15.19
N GLN A 72 9.29 6.61 14.97
CA GLN A 72 10.54 5.99 15.43
C GLN A 72 10.68 6.00 16.96
N ASN A 73 10.12 7.00 17.63
CA ASN A 73 10.14 7.10 19.10
C ASN A 73 8.93 6.43 19.76
N ALA A 74 7.95 5.94 18.98
CA ALA A 74 6.82 5.21 19.51
C ALA A 74 7.31 3.90 20.12
N SER A 75 7.04 3.70 21.40
CA SER A 75 7.34 2.46 22.10
C SER A 75 6.20 2.11 23.04
N ILE A 76 5.96 0.81 23.18
CA ILE A 76 4.93 0.30 24.08
C ILE A 76 5.62 -0.60 25.09
N HIS A 77 5.38 -0.32 26.37
CA HIS A 77 5.83 -1.17 27.47
C HIS A 77 4.64 -1.98 27.99
N LEU A 78 4.68 -3.30 27.75
CA LEU A 78 3.65 -4.23 28.22
C LEU A 78 4.14 -4.96 29.46
N ASN A 79 3.35 -4.89 30.54
CA ASN A 79 3.62 -5.65 31.76
C ASN A 79 3.05 -7.08 31.68
N SER A 80 2.12 -7.32 30.77
CA SER A 80 1.52 -8.62 30.47
C SER A 80 0.91 -8.58 29.08
N LEU A 81 0.84 -9.73 28.42
CA LEU A 81 0.10 -9.87 27.17
C LEU A 81 -1.33 -10.30 27.48
N SER A 82 -2.26 -9.35 27.44
CA SER A 82 -3.70 -9.58 27.54
C SER A 82 -4.42 -8.63 26.59
N VAL A 83 -5.64 -8.97 26.16
CA VAL A 83 -6.45 -8.14 25.27
C VAL A 83 -6.58 -6.73 25.84
N GLY A 84 -6.97 -6.60 27.12
CA GLY A 84 -7.13 -5.29 27.75
C GLY A 84 -5.83 -4.49 27.87
N THR A 85 -4.69 -5.13 28.16
CA THR A 85 -3.40 -4.44 28.23
C THR A 85 -2.99 -3.90 26.86
N LEU A 86 -3.12 -4.72 25.81
CA LEU A 86 -2.70 -4.35 24.46
C LEU A 86 -3.68 -3.36 23.82
N GLU A 87 -4.99 -3.48 24.07
CA GLU A 87 -6.02 -2.51 23.63
C GLU A 87 -5.79 -1.14 24.25
N HIS A 88 -5.46 -1.07 25.55
CA HIS A 88 -5.10 0.20 26.18
C HIS A 88 -3.85 0.84 25.56
N ALA A 89 -2.81 0.04 25.31
CA ALA A 89 -1.61 0.52 24.64
C ALA A 89 -1.89 0.98 23.21
N ALA A 90 -2.69 0.23 22.47
CA ALA A 90 -3.11 0.54 21.11
C ALA A 90 -3.85 1.89 21.06
N ASN A 91 -4.78 2.14 21.98
CA ASN A 91 -5.53 3.40 22.01
C ASN A 91 -4.63 4.60 22.32
N ASN A 92 -3.66 4.45 23.23
CA ASN A 92 -2.69 5.53 23.51
C ASN A 92 -1.82 5.87 22.28
N VAL A 93 -1.37 4.84 21.56
CA VAL A 93 -0.61 5.02 20.32
C VAL A 93 -1.50 5.58 19.20
N HIS A 94 -2.75 5.13 19.09
CA HIS A 94 -3.72 5.65 18.13
C HIS A 94 -3.94 7.16 18.29
N GLU A 95 -4.11 7.66 19.52
CA GLU A 95 -4.26 9.10 19.77
C GLU A 95 -3.02 9.90 19.37
N THR A 96 -1.82 9.35 19.63
CA THR A 96 -0.56 9.94 19.19
C THR A 96 -0.51 10.03 17.66
N TYR A 97 -0.78 8.92 16.98
CA TYR A 97 -0.76 8.83 15.52
C TYR A 97 -1.82 9.69 14.84
N ARG A 98 -3.00 9.82 15.45
CA ARG A 98 -4.09 10.69 14.98
C ARG A 98 -3.69 12.17 14.94
N SER A 99 -2.75 12.56 15.81
CA SER A 99 -2.27 13.93 15.95
C SER A 99 -1.09 14.28 15.02
N MET A 100 -0.45 13.29 14.40
CA MET A 100 0.72 13.48 13.55
C MET A 100 0.42 14.37 12.34
N PRO A 101 1.39 15.22 11.91
CA PRO A 101 1.24 16.03 10.70
C PRO A 101 0.86 15.22 9.46
N GLU A 102 1.45 14.04 9.28
CA GLU A 102 1.19 13.21 8.11
C GLU A 102 -0.24 12.65 8.10
N THR A 103 -0.72 12.15 9.24
CA THR A 103 -2.11 11.70 9.40
C THR A 103 -3.10 12.83 9.10
N LYS A 104 -2.86 14.02 9.66
CA LYS A 104 -3.69 15.20 9.40
C LYS A 104 -3.72 15.56 7.92
N ARG A 105 -2.59 15.46 7.23
CA ARG A 105 -2.46 15.72 5.79
C ARG A 105 -3.21 14.69 4.96
N LEU A 106 -3.04 13.39 5.23
CA LEU A 106 -3.74 12.33 4.50
C LEU A 106 -5.26 12.53 4.62
N ARG A 107 -5.75 12.80 5.83
CA ARG A 107 -7.17 13.06 6.09
C ARG A 107 -7.69 14.32 5.41
N SER A 108 -6.90 15.40 5.32
CA SER A 108 -7.35 16.61 4.63
C SER A 108 -7.18 16.55 3.10
N SER A 109 -6.38 15.62 2.60
CA SER A 109 -6.06 15.46 1.18
C SER A 109 -6.85 14.37 0.48
N PHE A 110 -7.57 13.54 1.24
CA PHE A 110 -8.43 12.50 0.71
C PHE A 110 -9.89 12.89 0.90
N PRO A 111 -10.72 12.91 -0.18
CA PRO A 111 -12.12 13.33 -0.11
C PRO A 111 -13.05 12.41 0.69
N GLY A 112 -12.68 11.14 0.88
CA GLY A 112 -13.45 10.18 1.67
C GLY A 112 -12.99 10.07 3.11
N ASP A 113 -13.38 9.00 3.78
CA ASP A 113 -12.96 8.74 5.15
C ASP A 113 -11.51 8.22 5.18
N CYS A 114 -10.68 8.84 6.00
CA CYS A 114 -9.29 8.46 6.21
C CYS A 114 -9.06 8.18 7.71
N LEU A 115 -8.81 6.91 8.04
CA LEU A 115 -8.52 6.45 9.39
C LEU A 115 -7.06 6.03 9.49
N THR A 116 -6.44 6.22 10.65
CA THR A 116 -5.08 5.72 10.91
C THR A 116 -5.08 4.92 12.19
N VAL A 117 -4.66 3.66 12.13
CA VAL A 117 -4.66 2.76 13.29
C VAL A 117 -3.28 2.15 13.50
N PRO A 118 -2.87 1.89 14.75
CA PRO A 118 -1.77 0.98 15.01
C PRO A 118 -2.18 -0.45 14.65
N GLU A 119 -1.26 -1.20 14.06
CA GLU A 119 -1.41 -2.63 13.81
C GLU A 119 -0.27 -3.38 14.44
N PHE A 120 -0.61 -4.32 15.31
CA PHE A 120 0.30 -5.20 16.01
C PHE A 120 0.47 -6.50 15.23
N VAL A 121 1.68 -7.06 15.33
CA VAL A 121 2.03 -8.35 14.76
C VAL A 121 2.90 -9.11 15.76
N ARG A 122 2.69 -10.43 15.87
CA ARG A 122 3.61 -11.28 16.63
C ARG A 122 4.93 -11.42 15.88
N THR A 123 6.02 -11.30 16.61
CA THR A 123 7.36 -11.63 16.12
C THR A 123 7.86 -12.91 16.77
N GLY A 124 8.83 -13.58 16.13
CA GLY A 124 9.41 -14.80 16.67
C GLY A 124 9.96 -14.59 18.09
N GLY A 125 9.76 -15.57 18.98
CA GLY A 125 10.26 -15.49 20.36
C GLY A 125 9.38 -14.69 21.33
N ASN A 126 8.05 -14.74 21.17
CA ASN A 126 7.04 -14.05 22.01
C ASN A 126 7.12 -12.51 21.95
N GLY A 127 7.80 -11.95 20.96
CA GLY A 127 7.82 -10.51 20.74
C GLY A 127 6.54 -10.02 20.09
N ILE A 128 6.23 -8.74 20.28
CA ILE A 128 5.19 -8.03 19.55
C ILE A 128 5.84 -6.81 18.93
N ASP A 129 5.63 -6.63 17.64
CA ASP A 129 5.97 -5.42 16.92
C ASP A 129 4.69 -4.71 16.50
N PHE A 130 4.78 -3.43 16.16
CA PHE A 130 3.62 -2.67 15.70
C PHE A 130 4.02 -1.62 14.68
N GLY A 131 3.09 -1.33 13.77
CA GLY A 131 3.24 -0.30 12.77
C GLY A 131 2.02 0.61 12.71
N LEU A 132 2.09 1.61 11.84
CA LEU A 132 0.99 2.51 11.53
C LEU A 132 0.43 2.18 10.15
N ARG A 133 -0.90 2.06 10.04
CA ARG A 133 -1.60 1.94 8.77
C ARG A 133 -2.65 3.02 8.60
N ALA A 134 -2.66 3.66 7.43
CA ALA A 134 -3.75 4.50 6.98
C ALA A 134 -4.74 3.69 6.13
N TYR A 135 -6.02 3.81 6.42
CA TYR A 135 -7.13 3.23 5.68
C TYR A 135 -7.95 4.33 5.03
N PHE A 136 -8.46 4.04 3.84
CA PHE A 136 -9.20 4.98 2.99
C PHE A 136 -10.49 4.32 2.52
N PHE A 137 -11.61 4.97 2.79
CA PHE A 137 -12.96 4.51 2.41
C PHE A 137 -13.73 5.65 1.73
N ARG A 138 -14.86 5.34 1.09
CA ARG A 138 -15.79 6.41 0.70
C ARG A 138 -16.36 7.09 1.95
N GLU A 139 -16.81 8.33 1.81
CA GLU A 139 -17.43 9.07 2.91
C GLU A 139 -18.65 8.32 3.46
N GLY A 140 -18.64 8.03 4.76
CA GLY A 140 -19.70 7.30 5.46
C GLY A 140 -19.59 5.78 5.39
N ASP A 141 -18.62 5.23 4.65
CA ASP A 141 -18.43 3.78 4.49
C ASP A 141 -17.38 3.21 5.47
N ALA A 142 -16.61 4.05 6.16
CA ALA A 142 -15.56 3.58 7.06
C ALA A 142 -16.13 2.87 8.31
N PRO A 143 -15.56 1.72 8.73
CA PRO A 143 -15.85 1.14 10.04
C PRO A 143 -15.25 2.01 11.15
N ASP A 144 -15.62 1.74 12.40
CA ASP A 144 -15.01 2.41 13.54
C ASP A 144 -13.53 2.02 13.67
N ALA A 145 -12.65 3.01 13.88
CA ALA A 145 -11.22 2.75 14.08
C ALA A 145 -10.97 1.81 15.28
N GLU A 146 -11.78 1.94 16.34
CA GLU A 146 -11.76 1.07 17.52
C GLU A 146 -12.09 -0.39 17.16
N GLU A 147 -12.94 -0.64 16.18
CA GLU A 147 -13.25 -2.00 15.72
C GLU A 147 -12.02 -2.64 15.07
N ILE A 148 -11.34 -1.93 14.18
CA ILE A 148 -10.13 -2.43 13.51
C ILE A 148 -9.04 -2.72 14.56
N ILE A 149 -8.81 -1.78 15.48
CA ILE A 149 -7.83 -1.93 16.56
C ILE A 149 -8.16 -3.14 17.43
N ARG A 150 -9.41 -3.27 17.88
CA ARG A 150 -9.86 -4.36 18.73
C ARG A 150 -9.67 -5.71 18.05
N ARG A 151 -10.08 -5.85 16.79
CA ARG A 151 -9.93 -7.10 16.03
C ARG A 151 -8.45 -7.48 15.83
N ASN A 152 -7.59 -6.50 15.56
CA ASN A 152 -6.14 -6.74 15.48
C ASN A 152 -5.54 -7.18 16.81
N VAL A 153 -5.90 -6.50 17.91
CA VAL A 153 -5.46 -6.85 19.26
C VAL A 153 -5.89 -8.26 19.66
N VAL A 154 -7.16 -8.61 19.42
CA VAL A 154 -7.68 -9.95 19.68
C VAL A 154 -6.90 -10.98 18.86
N GLY A 155 -6.71 -10.74 17.56
CA GLY A 155 -5.90 -11.59 16.69
C GLY A 155 -4.50 -11.87 17.23
N VAL A 156 -3.81 -10.83 17.71
CA VAL A 156 -2.46 -10.95 18.27
C VAL A 156 -2.46 -11.60 19.66
N VAL A 157 -3.43 -11.35 20.53
CA VAL A 157 -3.42 -11.95 21.88
C VAL A 157 -3.86 -13.41 21.85
N GLU A 158 -4.89 -13.72 21.07
CA GLU A 158 -5.54 -15.04 21.04
C GLU A 158 -4.96 -15.99 19.99
N ASP A 159 -3.92 -15.57 19.25
CA ASP A 159 -3.28 -16.37 18.18
C ASP A 159 -4.25 -16.67 17.02
N THR A 160 -5.09 -15.69 16.71
CA THR A 160 -6.11 -15.72 15.66
C THR A 160 -5.84 -14.64 14.59
N GLU A 161 -4.57 -14.29 14.33
CA GLU A 161 -4.22 -13.24 13.35
C GLU A 161 -4.85 -13.49 11.98
N ARG A 162 -5.07 -14.75 11.62
CA ARG A 162 -5.74 -15.15 10.39
C ARG A 162 -7.15 -14.59 10.25
N GLU A 163 -7.89 -14.49 11.34
CA GLU A 163 -9.24 -13.90 11.32
C GLU A 163 -9.18 -12.40 11.07
N PHE A 164 -8.17 -11.72 11.63
CA PHE A 164 -7.93 -10.30 11.37
C PHE A 164 -7.47 -10.06 9.92
N GLU A 165 -6.58 -10.88 9.37
CA GLU A 165 -6.14 -10.78 7.97
C GLU A 165 -7.32 -10.98 7.00
N ARG A 166 -8.21 -11.94 7.28
CA ARG A 166 -9.46 -12.13 6.50
C ARG A 166 -10.37 -10.90 6.58
N TYR A 167 -10.57 -10.35 7.78
CA TYR A 167 -11.32 -9.11 7.99
C TYR A 167 -10.70 -7.94 7.21
N GLN A 168 -9.38 -7.76 7.29
CA GLN A 168 -8.65 -6.72 6.57
C GLN A 168 -8.77 -6.91 5.04
N GLY A 169 -8.71 -8.14 4.52
CA GLY A 169 -8.97 -8.41 3.11
C GLY A 169 -10.39 -8.02 2.69
N GLY A 170 -11.38 -8.30 3.54
CA GLY A 170 -12.77 -7.90 3.36
C GLY A 170 -12.97 -6.38 3.33
N LEU A 171 -12.27 -5.62 4.19
CA LEU A 171 -12.32 -4.15 4.19
C LEU A 171 -11.89 -3.54 2.84
N HIS A 172 -10.99 -4.20 2.12
CA HIS A 172 -10.54 -3.74 0.80
C HIS A 172 -11.45 -4.21 -0.35
N GLY A 173 -12.33 -5.17 -0.07
CA GLY A 173 -13.11 -5.87 -1.09
C GLY A 173 -12.26 -6.83 -1.92
N TYR A 174 -11.21 -7.44 -1.35
CA TYR A 174 -10.46 -8.44 -2.11
C TYR A 174 -11.31 -9.70 -2.35
N PRO A 175 -11.16 -10.38 -3.51
CA PRO A 175 -11.87 -11.62 -3.77
C PRO A 175 -11.58 -12.67 -2.70
N GLU A 176 -12.61 -13.38 -2.24
CA GLU A 176 -12.45 -14.43 -1.23
C GLU A 176 -11.47 -15.52 -1.65
N CYS A 177 -11.43 -15.89 -2.95
CA CYS A 177 -10.43 -16.81 -3.53
C CYS A 177 -9.00 -16.42 -3.14
N CYS A 178 -8.66 -15.13 -3.27
CA CYS A 178 -7.32 -14.61 -3.02
C CYS A 178 -7.04 -14.48 -1.53
N ILE A 179 -8.05 -14.12 -0.73
CA ILE A 179 -7.92 -14.10 0.73
C ILE A 179 -7.64 -15.52 1.21
N ASP A 180 -8.46 -16.50 0.84
CA ASP A 180 -8.32 -17.90 1.26
C ASP A 180 -6.99 -18.51 0.81
N ALA A 181 -6.58 -18.28 -0.44
CA ALA A 181 -5.31 -18.76 -0.96
C ALA A 181 -4.10 -18.14 -0.24
N PHE A 182 -4.20 -16.90 0.24
CA PHE A 182 -3.16 -16.26 1.05
C PHE A 182 -3.07 -16.86 2.46
N MET A 183 -4.19 -17.38 2.99
CA MET A 183 -4.22 -18.06 4.29
C MET A 183 -3.70 -19.49 4.24
N ASP A 184 -3.67 -20.11 3.05
CA ASP A 184 -3.20 -21.48 2.83
C ASP A 184 -1.66 -21.57 2.87
N ARG A 185 -1.12 -21.53 4.09
CA ARG A 185 0.30 -21.76 4.37
C ARG A 185 0.53 -23.23 4.68
N SER A 186 0.96 -24.00 3.68
CA SER A 186 1.45 -25.38 3.86
C SER A 186 2.98 -25.39 4.00
N PRO A 187 3.56 -26.17 4.93
CA PRO A 187 5.01 -26.37 5.01
C PRO A 187 5.61 -27.03 3.75
N GLU A 188 4.77 -27.69 2.94
CA GLU A 188 5.18 -28.46 1.77
C GLU A 188 5.09 -27.66 0.46
N ALA A 189 4.55 -26.44 0.49
CA ALA A 189 4.41 -25.57 -0.67
C ALA A 189 5.17 -24.25 -0.48
N PRO A 190 5.60 -23.58 -1.57
CA PRO A 190 6.10 -22.21 -1.48
C PRO A 190 5.07 -21.30 -0.80
N ALA A 191 5.56 -20.27 -0.11
CA ALA A 191 4.70 -19.30 0.55
C ALA A 191 3.72 -18.66 -0.46
N PRO A 192 2.48 -18.33 -0.06
CA PRO A 192 1.48 -17.75 -0.95
C PRO A 192 1.98 -16.51 -1.72
N GLU A 193 2.80 -15.68 -1.08
CA GLU A 193 3.45 -14.52 -1.69
C GLU A 193 4.29 -14.90 -2.91
N VAL A 194 5.10 -15.96 -2.80
CA VAL A 194 5.99 -16.47 -3.85
C VAL A 194 5.16 -17.07 -4.98
N ARG A 195 4.19 -17.95 -4.65
CA ARG A 195 3.30 -18.57 -5.64
C ARG A 195 2.57 -17.53 -6.49
N SER A 196 2.10 -16.45 -5.85
CA SER A 196 1.38 -15.36 -6.50
C SER A 196 2.22 -14.66 -7.56
N VAL A 197 3.47 -14.33 -7.24
CA VAL A 197 4.32 -13.52 -8.14
C VAL A 197 5.01 -14.36 -9.22
N GLU A 198 5.32 -15.63 -8.95
CA GLU A 198 5.92 -16.53 -9.93
C GLU A 198 4.97 -16.86 -11.10
N ALA A 199 3.66 -16.63 -10.93
CA ALA A 199 2.66 -16.88 -11.97
C ALA A 199 2.90 -16.09 -13.26
N LEU A 200 3.51 -14.90 -13.20
CA LEU A 200 3.71 -14.03 -14.37
C LEU A 200 5.08 -14.16 -15.04
N SER A 201 6.10 -14.68 -14.36
CA SER A 201 7.48 -14.96 -14.86
C SER A 201 8.14 -13.91 -15.79
N CYS A 202 7.65 -12.66 -15.83
CA CYS A 202 7.99 -11.66 -16.85
C CYS A 202 8.97 -10.57 -16.36
N ILE A 203 9.48 -10.70 -15.13
CA ILE A 203 10.35 -9.71 -14.51
C ILE A 203 11.81 -9.91 -14.93
N ARG A 204 12.46 -8.82 -15.36
CA ARG A 204 13.90 -8.80 -15.64
C ARG A 204 14.66 -8.35 -14.40
N GLU A 205 15.03 -9.31 -13.55
CA GLU A 205 15.72 -9.05 -12.28
C GLU A 205 17.04 -8.29 -12.44
N ASP A 206 17.77 -8.53 -13.52
CA ASP A 206 19.05 -7.87 -13.84
C ASP A 206 18.90 -6.35 -14.06
N ARG A 207 17.66 -5.89 -14.29
CA ARG A 207 17.32 -4.48 -14.49
C ARG A 207 16.89 -3.79 -13.20
N ILE A 208 16.62 -4.54 -12.13
CA ILE A 208 16.27 -3.97 -10.82
C ILE A 208 17.51 -3.27 -10.24
N GLY A 209 17.35 -2.00 -9.85
CA GLY A 209 18.44 -1.16 -9.36
C GLY A 209 19.35 -0.58 -10.46
N ALA A 210 19.13 -0.94 -11.73
CA ALA A 210 19.90 -0.39 -12.83
C ALA A 210 19.61 1.11 -13.01
N ARG A 211 20.68 1.92 -13.06
CA ARG A 211 20.56 3.38 -13.13
C ARG A 211 19.86 3.81 -14.42
N GLY A 212 18.76 4.54 -14.28
CA GLY A 212 17.99 5.09 -15.40
C GLY A 212 17.11 4.08 -16.13
N ALA A 213 16.97 2.85 -15.62
CA ALA A 213 15.97 1.92 -16.14
C ALA A 213 14.56 2.49 -15.99
N SER A 214 13.70 2.24 -16.98
CA SER A 214 12.25 2.43 -16.84
C SER A 214 11.63 1.16 -16.28
N ILE A 215 10.47 1.28 -15.61
CA ILE A 215 9.66 0.13 -15.22
C ILE A 215 9.28 -0.74 -16.43
N THR A 216 9.19 -0.16 -17.63
CA THR A 216 8.96 -0.93 -18.87
C THR A 216 10.18 -1.73 -19.32
N ASP A 217 11.38 -1.38 -18.87
CA ASP A 217 12.58 -2.20 -19.12
C ASP A 217 12.64 -3.41 -18.18
N ILE A 218 12.08 -3.26 -16.97
CA ILE A 218 12.00 -4.31 -15.95
C ILE A 218 10.84 -5.28 -16.28
N LEU A 219 9.75 -4.75 -16.81
CA LEU A 219 8.49 -5.47 -17.07
C LEU A 219 7.92 -5.12 -18.47
N PRO A 220 8.63 -5.45 -19.55
CA PRO A 220 8.22 -5.09 -20.91
C PRO A 220 6.89 -5.77 -21.29
N ASP A 221 6.83 -7.08 -21.05
CA ASP A 221 5.77 -7.98 -21.53
C ASP A 221 4.67 -8.20 -20.48
N PHE A 222 4.64 -7.37 -19.43
CA PHE A 222 3.77 -7.57 -18.27
C PHE A 222 2.29 -7.68 -18.62
N PHE A 223 1.78 -6.86 -19.53
CA PHE A 223 0.37 -6.92 -19.94
C PHE A 223 0.07 -7.94 -21.06
N GLU A 224 1.04 -8.74 -21.49
CA GLU A 224 0.78 -9.84 -22.43
C GLU A 224 0.04 -11.00 -21.75
N ASP A 225 0.16 -11.12 -20.43
CA ASP A 225 -0.58 -12.07 -19.61
C ASP A 225 -1.81 -11.39 -18.96
N PRO A 226 -3.04 -11.91 -19.13
CA PRO A 226 -4.24 -11.37 -18.49
C PRO A 226 -4.20 -11.35 -16.96
N HIS A 227 -3.37 -12.18 -16.33
CA HIS A 227 -3.18 -12.22 -14.88
C HIS A 227 -2.52 -10.95 -14.34
N ALA A 228 -1.86 -10.16 -15.18
CA ALA A 228 -1.30 -8.86 -14.83
C ALA A 228 -2.30 -7.89 -14.20
N TYR A 229 -3.57 -7.96 -14.62
CA TYR A 229 -4.63 -7.13 -14.07
C TYR A 229 -4.95 -7.48 -12.61
N ALA A 230 -4.66 -8.70 -12.14
CA ALA A 230 -4.92 -9.08 -10.76
C ALA A 230 -4.06 -8.29 -9.74
N PHE A 231 -2.95 -7.67 -10.18
CA PHE A 231 -2.08 -6.82 -9.36
C PHE A 231 -2.56 -5.35 -9.26
N PHE A 232 -3.87 -5.16 -9.10
CA PHE A 232 -4.53 -3.84 -9.04
C PHE A 232 -4.33 -3.08 -7.72
N SER A 233 -3.64 -3.68 -6.74
CA SER A 233 -3.47 -3.13 -5.40
C SER A 233 -2.05 -3.37 -4.87
N ARG A 234 -1.51 -2.43 -4.10
CA ARG A 234 -0.17 -2.56 -3.50
C ARG A 234 -0.18 -3.63 -2.40
N LYS A 235 0.87 -4.46 -2.36
CA LYS A 235 1.03 -5.54 -1.38
C LYS A 235 -0.19 -6.50 -1.31
N PHE A 236 -0.89 -6.63 -2.42
CA PHE A 236 -1.92 -7.64 -2.62
C PHE A 236 -1.33 -8.78 -3.46
N PHE A 237 -1.44 -10.00 -2.95
CA PHE A 237 -0.93 -11.21 -3.59
C PHE A 237 -2.12 -12.01 -4.13
N PRO A 238 -2.52 -11.80 -5.40
CA PRO A 238 -3.62 -12.54 -5.98
C PRO A 238 -3.30 -14.05 -6.07
N GLU A 239 -4.33 -14.88 -5.92
CA GLU A 239 -4.22 -16.30 -6.21
C GLU A 239 -3.90 -16.49 -7.71
N PRO A 240 -2.92 -17.33 -8.07
CA PRO A 240 -2.59 -17.61 -9.47
C PRO A 240 -3.82 -18.05 -10.27
N GLY A 241 -4.12 -17.32 -11.35
CA GLY A 241 -5.26 -17.61 -12.22
C GLY A 241 -6.65 -17.35 -11.63
N CYS A 242 -6.79 -16.61 -10.51
CA CYS A 242 -8.12 -16.25 -10.02
C CYS A 242 -8.81 -15.24 -10.97
N ALA A 243 -9.73 -15.75 -11.79
CA ALA A 243 -10.50 -14.98 -12.76
C ALA A 243 -11.25 -13.79 -12.13
N THR A 244 -11.74 -13.93 -10.90
CA THR A 244 -12.41 -12.84 -10.17
C THR A 244 -11.47 -11.67 -9.87
N ALA A 245 -10.21 -11.96 -9.52
CA ALA A 245 -9.20 -10.93 -9.29
C ALA A 245 -8.80 -10.22 -10.59
N GLU A 246 -8.71 -10.98 -11.68
CA GLU A 246 -8.43 -10.42 -13.01
C GLU A 246 -9.57 -9.53 -13.50
N GLU A 247 -10.83 -9.97 -13.39
CA GLU A 247 -12.00 -9.18 -13.77
C GLU A 247 -12.08 -7.90 -12.96
N ARG A 248 -11.98 -7.99 -11.62
CA ARG A 248 -11.98 -6.80 -10.75
C ARG A 248 -10.80 -5.89 -11.04
N GLY A 249 -9.65 -6.46 -11.38
CA GLY A 249 -8.46 -5.73 -11.79
C GLY A 249 -8.63 -4.95 -13.09
N ARG A 250 -9.30 -5.54 -14.10
CA ARG A 250 -9.66 -4.85 -15.35
C ARG A 250 -10.63 -3.70 -15.09
N ASP A 251 -11.65 -3.93 -14.26
CA ASP A 251 -12.59 -2.89 -13.82
C ASP A 251 -11.88 -1.70 -13.14
N VAL A 252 -10.90 -1.98 -12.28
CA VAL A 252 -10.07 -0.96 -11.64
C VAL A 252 -9.20 -0.25 -12.68
N PHE A 253 -8.58 -0.98 -13.59
CA PHE A 253 -7.74 -0.42 -14.66
C PHE A 253 -8.57 0.54 -15.54
N GLU A 254 -9.71 0.10 -16.05
CA GLU A 254 -10.62 0.93 -16.86
C GLU A 254 -11.12 2.15 -16.08
N GLY A 255 -11.50 1.98 -14.82
CA GLY A 255 -11.90 3.09 -13.97
C GLY A 255 -10.79 4.13 -13.82
N LEU A 256 -9.56 3.70 -13.59
CA LEU A 256 -8.41 4.59 -13.45
C LEU A 256 -8.03 5.30 -14.76
N THR A 257 -8.12 4.63 -15.91
CA THR A 257 -7.79 5.25 -17.21
C THR A 257 -8.79 6.33 -17.63
N THR A 258 -10.00 6.35 -17.05
CA THR A 258 -10.91 7.50 -17.21
C THR A 258 -10.46 8.76 -16.46
N ALA A 259 -9.69 8.59 -15.38
CA ALA A 259 -9.29 9.67 -14.47
C ALA A 259 -7.82 10.09 -14.64
N PHE A 260 -6.97 9.19 -15.11
CA PHE A 260 -5.52 9.37 -15.22
C PHE A 260 -5.01 8.94 -16.60
N PRO A 261 -3.86 9.50 -17.05
CA PRO A 261 -3.20 9.06 -18.26
C PRO A 261 -2.94 7.55 -18.24
N GLU A 262 -3.30 6.84 -19.30
CA GLU A 262 -3.20 5.39 -19.38
C GLU A 262 -1.79 4.86 -19.09
N THR A 263 -0.75 5.57 -19.54
CA THR A 263 0.65 5.25 -19.23
C THR A 263 0.92 5.21 -17.74
N MET A 264 0.36 6.16 -16.97
CA MET A 264 0.53 6.21 -15.52
C MET A 264 -0.18 5.05 -14.81
N VAL A 265 -1.37 4.66 -15.30
CA VAL A 265 -2.11 3.51 -14.79
C VAL A 265 -1.39 2.20 -15.11
N ARG A 266 -0.85 2.05 -16.32
CA ARG A 266 -0.04 0.89 -16.70
C ARG A 266 1.23 0.77 -15.84
N ASP A 267 1.89 1.88 -15.58
CA ASP A 267 3.10 1.89 -14.75
C ASP A 267 2.77 1.60 -13.28
N SER A 268 1.60 2.00 -12.78
CA SER A 268 1.18 1.68 -11.41
C SER A 268 0.96 0.18 -11.19
N PHE A 269 0.31 -0.52 -12.13
CA PHE A 269 0.12 -1.97 -12.07
C PHE A 269 1.47 -2.70 -12.14
N ARG A 270 2.38 -2.28 -13.04
CA ARG A 270 3.75 -2.81 -13.08
C ARG A 270 4.49 -2.61 -11.76
N LEU A 271 4.38 -1.42 -11.16
CA LEU A 271 5.00 -1.12 -9.87
C LEU A 271 4.37 -1.93 -8.73
N ASN A 272 3.06 -2.18 -8.75
CA ASN A 272 2.39 -3.03 -7.77
C ASN A 272 2.93 -4.46 -7.85
N TYR A 273 3.00 -5.05 -9.05
CA TYR A 273 3.57 -6.37 -9.26
C TYR A 273 5.06 -6.42 -8.86
N ALA A 274 5.89 -5.49 -9.33
CA ALA A 274 7.32 -5.45 -9.00
C ALA A 274 7.57 -5.30 -7.49
N LEU A 275 6.73 -4.53 -6.80
CA LEU A 275 6.76 -4.42 -5.34
C LEU A 275 6.38 -5.74 -4.66
N CYS A 276 5.31 -6.41 -5.12
CA CYS A 276 4.92 -7.72 -4.58
C CYS A 276 6.02 -8.75 -4.83
N TYR A 277 6.61 -8.77 -6.03
CA TYR A 277 7.72 -9.65 -6.38
C TYR A 277 8.90 -9.49 -5.42
N THR A 278 9.35 -8.25 -5.23
CA THR A 278 10.47 -7.96 -4.32
C THR A 278 10.12 -8.23 -2.85
N LEU A 279 8.88 -7.99 -2.42
CA LEU A 279 8.42 -8.39 -1.08
C LEU A 279 8.48 -9.91 -0.90
N ALA A 280 7.87 -10.68 -1.80
CA ALA A 280 7.82 -12.13 -1.73
C ALA A 280 9.22 -12.74 -1.59
N HIS A 281 10.17 -12.25 -2.37
CA HIS A 281 11.55 -12.74 -2.33
C HIS A 281 12.30 -12.25 -1.08
N SER A 282 12.00 -11.06 -0.54
CA SER A 282 12.59 -10.55 0.71
C SER A 282 12.19 -11.35 1.95
N LEU A 283 11.08 -12.09 1.88
CA LEU A 283 10.60 -12.95 2.97
C LEU A 283 11.29 -14.31 2.99
N THR A 284 12.08 -14.64 1.97
CA THR A 284 12.84 -15.90 1.91
C THR A 284 14.14 -15.79 2.70
N PRO A 285 14.74 -16.90 3.19
CA PRO A 285 16.02 -16.88 3.89
C PRO A 285 17.18 -16.27 3.07
N GLU A 286 17.09 -16.33 1.74
CA GLU A 286 18.06 -15.77 0.79
C GLU A 286 17.69 -14.33 0.36
N GLY A 287 16.57 -13.81 0.88
CA GLY A 287 15.95 -12.56 0.48
C GLY A 287 16.78 -11.32 0.79
N GLY A 288 16.82 -10.40 -0.18
CA GLY A 288 17.37 -9.06 -0.01
C GLY A 288 16.45 -8.12 0.78
N LYS A 289 16.92 -6.89 1.02
CA LYS A 289 16.09 -5.82 1.60
C LYS A 289 15.01 -5.36 0.60
N LEU A 290 13.90 -4.85 1.14
CA LEU A 290 12.85 -4.20 0.34
C LEU A 290 13.43 -3.12 -0.60
N PRO A 291 12.81 -2.92 -1.78
CA PRO A 291 13.34 -2.02 -2.79
C PRO A 291 13.35 -0.57 -2.31
N ARG A 292 14.52 0.07 -2.34
CA ARG A 292 14.61 1.53 -2.15
C ARG A 292 13.93 2.25 -3.32
N VAL A 293 13.41 3.45 -3.07
CA VAL A 293 12.82 4.27 -4.15
C VAL A 293 13.79 4.42 -5.33
N GLY A 294 13.26 4.27 -6.55
CA GLY A 294 14.02 4.30 -7.80
C GLY A 294 14.65 2.97 -8.22
N SER A 295 14.70 1.95 -7.35
CA SER A 295 15.22 0.62 -7.75
C SER A 295 14.29 -0.14 -8.70
N LEU A 296 13.00 0.20 -8.73
CA LEU A 296 12.00 -0.36 -9.66
C LEU A 296 11.79 0.57 -10.86
N GLY A 297 12.87 1.22 -11.31
CA GLY A 297 12.88 2.17 -12.41
C GLY A 297 12.53 3.60 -11.99
N THR A 298 12.65 4.51 -12.97
CA THR A 298 12.45 5.95 -12.77
C THR A 298 11.00 6.26 -12.32
N GLU A 299 10.03 5.49 -12.80
CA GLU A 299 8.62 5.61 -12.43
C GLU A 299 8.38 5.32 -10.94
N HIS A 300 9.24 4.51 -10.30
CA HIS A 300 9.21 4.31 -8.86
C HIS A 300 9.47 5.62 -8.11
N VAL A 301 10.33 6.51 -8.61
CA VAL A 301 10.54 7.86 -8.04
C VAL A 301 9.28 8.71 -8.22
N TYR A 302 8.69 8.69 -9.42
CA TYR A 302 7.48 9.47 -9.72
C TYR A 302 6.30 9.07 -8.83
N ALA A 303 6.21 7.80 -8.45
CA ALA A 303 5.18 7.28 -7.56
C ALA A 303 5.18 7.99 -6.18
N TYR A 304 6.33 8.48 -5.71
CA TYR A 304 6.46 9.19 -4.42
C TYR A 304 6.33 10.71 -4.53
N LEU A 305 6.14 11.26 -5.74
CA LEU A 305 5.83 12.67 -5.93
C LEU A 305 4.38 12.96 -5.57
N PRO A 306 4.04 14.18 -5.11
CA PRO A 306 2.66 14.62 -5.12
C PRO A 306 2.05 14.39 -6.51
N LEU A 307 0.81 13.90 -6.58
CA LEU A 307 0.16 13.50 -7.83
C LEU A 307 0.23 14.61 -8.89
N LYS A 308 -0.02 15.87 -8.53
CA LYS A 308 0.10 17.02 -9.44
C LYS A 308 1.50 17.15 -10.08
N ASN A 309 2.55 16.81 -9.32
CA ASN A 309 3.92 16.88 -9.79
C ASN A 309 4.22 15.68 -10.69
N ALA A 310 3.76 14.48 -10.33
CA ALA A 310 3.87 13.29 -11.17
C ALA A 310 3.21 13.50 -12.54
N LEU A 311 1.98 14.04 -12.58
CA LEU A 311 1.27 14.36 -13.82
C LEU A 311 1.96 15.41 -14.70
N SER A 312 2.89 16.20 -14.14
CA SER A 312 3.67 17.17 -14.92
C SER A 312 4.93 16.58 -15.56
N VAL A 313 5.28 15.33 -15.25
CA VAL A 313 6.39 14.60 -15.90
C VAL A 313 6.03 14.34 -17.36
N PRO A 314 6.92 14.60 -18.34
CA PRO A 314 6.63 14.45 -19.77
C PRO A 314 6.01 13.09 -20.17
N ARG A 315 6.41 12.00 -19.51
CA ARG A 315 5.86 10.65 -19.72
C ARG A 315 4.35 10.55 -19.43
N TYR A 316 3.86 11.33 -18.49
CA TYR A 316 2.46 11.31 -18.01
C TYR A 316 1.67 12.54 -18.43
N ARG A 317 2.26 13.45 -19.22
CA ARG A 317 1.46 14.49 -19.84
C ARG A 317 0.56 13.82 -20.87
N SER A 318 -0.75 14.02 -20.72
CA SER A 318 -1.74 13.56 -21.67
C SER A 318 -1.30 13.95 -23.10
N ALA A 319 -1.26 12.97 -24.00
CA ALA A 319 -1.21 13.24 -25.43
C ALA A 319 -2.58 13.79 -25.89
#